data_AF-A0A2H9LZJ0-F1
#
_entry.id   AF-A0A2H9LZJ0-F1
#
_cell.length_a   1.000
_cell.length_b   1.000
_cell.length_c   1.000
_cell.angle_alpha   90.00
_cell.angle_beta   90.00
_cell.angle_gamma   90.00
#
_symmetry.space_group_name_H-M   'P 1'
#
loop_
_entity.id
_entity.type
_entity.pdbx_description
1 polymer ?
#
loop_
_entity_poly.entity_id
_entity_poly.type
_entity_poly.pdbx_seq_one_letter_code
_entity_poly.pdbx_strand_id
1 'polypeptide(L)' 'MGDEEIKIEVVESSGGGLTGERNRPDFRVMQPDTDRDGNKILTEVGAMWQRTSKNGNSFYSLNIGKLRLLVFPNTNK' A
#
# COMPACT_ATOMS: atom_id res chain seq x y z
N MET A 1 -13.43 19.12 16.86
CA MET A 1 -12.35 18.38 16.20
C MET A 1 -12.96 17.07 15.78
N GLY A 2 -13.25 16.91 14.48
CA GLY A 2 -13.82 15.67 13.95
C GLY A 2 -12.68 14.76 13.53
N ASP A 3 -12.69 13.52 14.00
CA ASP A 3 -11.75 12.49 13.60
C ASP A 3 -12.15 12.01 12.20
N GLU A 4 -11.50 12.54 11.15
CA GLU A 4 -11.69 12.03 9.78
C GLU A 4 -10.96 10.68 9.64
N GLU A 5 -11.75 9.62 9.47
CA GLU A 5 -11.28 8.27 9.19
C GLU A 5 -10.61 8.22 7.80
N ILE A 6 -9.29 8.05 7.76
CA ILE A 6 -8.53 7.90 6.52
C ILE A 6 -8.87 6.54 5.91
N LYS A 7 -9.69 6.54 4.86
CA LYS A 7 -9.97 5.34 4.06
C LYS A 7 -8.84 5.12 3.05
N ILE A 8 -8.04 4.09 3.30
CA ILE A 8 -7.00 3.63 2.37
C ILE A 8 -7.65 2.63 1.40
N GLU A 9 -7.79 3.01 0.14
CA GLU A 9 -8.27 2.11 -0.91
C GLU A 9 -7.08 1.33 -1.49
N VAL A 10 -7.11 0.00 -1.35
CA VAL A 10 -6.08 -0.90 -1.86
C VAL A 10 -6.47 -1.33 -3.28
N VAL A 11 -5.69 -0.87 -4.27
CA VAL A 11 -5.88 -1.26 -5.68
C VAL A 11 -5.01 -2.47 -6.00
N GLU A 12 -5.62 -3.63 -6.22
CA GLU A 12 -4.89 -4.87 -6.54
C GLU A 12 -4.31 -4.81 -7.95
N SER A 13 -2.97 -4.91 -8.06
CA SER A 13 -2.29 -4.98 -9.35
C SER A 13 -2.13 -6.45 -9.77
N SER A 14 -2.95 -6.92 -10.70
CA SER A 14 -2.85 -8.27 -11.25
C SER A 14 -1.61 -8.44 -12.13
N GLY A 15 -0.53 -8.99 -11.57
CA GLY A 15 0.71 -9.33 -12.30
C GLY A 15 1.32 -10.63 -11.79
N GLY A 16 0.98 -11.75 -12.43
CA GLY A 16 1.52 -13.07 -12.09
C GLY A 16 2.87 -13.38 -12.74
N GLY A 17 3.83 -13.84 -11.92
CA GLY A 17 4.78 -14.89 -12.27
C GLY A 17 6.15 -14.51 -12.85
N LEU A 18 7.18 -15.10 -12.21
CA LEU A 18 8.54 -15.40 -12.71
C LEU A 18 9.62 -14.31 -12.56
N THR A 19 10.32 -14.41 -11.42
CA THR A 19 11.79 -14.27 -11.29
C THR A 19 12.49 -13.32 -12.28
N GLY A 20 12.36 -12.00 -12.08
CA GLY A 20 13.10 -11.03 -12.91
C GLY A 20 13.01 -9.57 -12.46
N GLU A 21 11.88 -9.11 -11.91
CA GLU A 21 11.68 -7.68 -11.62
C GLU A 21 11.14 -7.44 -10.20
N ARG A 22 11.98 -7.65 -9.18
CA ARG A 22 11.63 -7.38 -7.77
C ARG A 22 11.51 -5.88 -7.40
N ASN A 23 11.32 -5.00 -8.37
CA ASN A 23 11.19 -3.56 -8.12
C ASN A 23 9.77 -3.04 -8.24
N ARG A 24 8.83 -3.81 -8.82
CA ARG A 24 7.43 -3.38 -8.90
C ARG A 24 6.69 -3.72 -7.60
N PRO A 25 5.90 -2.80 -7.02
CA PRO A 25 5.06 -3.10 -5.87
C PRO A 25 3.81 -3.90 -6.25
N ASP A 26 3.33 -4.70 -5.31
CA ASP A 26 2.06 -5.44 -5.43
C ASP A 26 0.85 -4.50 -5.29
N PHE A 27 0.97 -3.52 -4.39
CA PHE A 27 -0.03 -2.48 -4.19
C PHE A 27 0.60 -1.09 -4.14
N ARG A 28 -0.10 -0.10 -4.69
CA ARG A 28 0.21 1.32 -4.50
C ARG A 28 -0.68 1.88 -3.40
N VAL A 29 -0.13 2.80 -2.62
CA VAL A 29 -0.88 3.51 -1.60
C VAL A 29 -1.22 4.89 -2.13
N MET A 30 -2.51 5.13 -2.26
CA MET A 30 -3.07 6.37 -2.78
C MET A 30 -3.65 7.18 -1.62
N GLN A 31 -3.47 8.49 -1.67
CA GLN A 31 -4.10 9.43 -0.74
C GLN A 31 -4.94 10.43 -1.54
N PRO A 32 -6.19 10.72 -1.14
CA PRO A 32 -6.95 11.82 -1.70
C PRO A 32 -6.21 13.15 -1.49
N ASP A 33 -6.18 13.97 -2.53
CA ASP A 33 -5.63 15.31 -2.50
C ASP A 33 -6.51 16.25 -3.34
N THR A 34 -6.28 17.55 -3.25
CA THR A 34 -6.97 18.56 -4.04
C THR A 34 -5.97 19.27 -4.92
N ASP A 35 -6.22 19.28 -6.23
CA ASP A 35 -5.37 20.02 -7.16
C ASP A 35 -5.59 21.54 -7.02
N ARG A 36 -4.83 22.33 -7.78
CA ARG A 36 -4.91 23.80 -7.74
C ARG A 36 -6.26 24.36 -8.19
N ASP A 37 -7.01 23.59 -8.97
CA ASP A 37 -8.29 23.96 -9.55
C ASP A 37 -9.47 23.50 -8.67
N GLY A 38 -9.18 22.87 -7.52
CA GLY A 38 -10.18 22.38 -6.58
C GLY A 38 -10.73 21.00 -6.90
N ASN A 39 -10.17 20.28 -7.87
CA ASN A 39 -10.59 18.92 -8.19
C ASN A 39 -9.97 17.91 -7.23
N LYS A 40 -10.76 16.89 -6.87
CA LYS A 40 -10.25 15.76 -6.08
C LYS A 40 -9.39 14.86 -6.98
N ILE A 41 -8.15 14.64 -6.56
CA ILE A 41 -7.22 13.73 -7.22
C ILE A 41 -6.75 12.66 -6.24
N LEU A 42 -6.15 11.59 -6.77
CA LEU A 42 -5.46 10.59 -5.97
C LEU A 42 -3.96 10.71 -6.22
N THR A 43 -3.20 10.94 -5.16
CA THR A 43 -1.74 11.05 -5.20
C THR A 43 -1.13 9.77 -4.66
N GLU A 44 -0.17 9.20 -5.39
CA GLU A 44 0.61 8.05 -4.90
C GLU A 44 1.57 8.51 -3.79
N VAL A 45 1.39 8.00 -2.58
CA VAL A 45 2.19 8.37 -1.40
C VAL A 45 3.14 7.26 -0.95
N GLY A 46 2.93 6.04 -1.46
CA GLY A 46 3.71 4.89 -1.05
C GLY A 46 3.33 3.63 -1.80
N ALA A 47 3.90 2.52 -1.33
CA ALA A 47 3.74 1.23 -1.98
C ALA A 47 3.94 0.09 -0.99
N MET A 48 3.34 -1.07 -1.31
CA MET A 48 3.44 -2.29 -0.53
C MET A 48 3.97 -3.44 -1.37
N TRP A 49 4.82 -4.25 -0.73
CA TRP A 49 5.37 -5.47 -1.29
C TRP A 49 4.99 -6.65 -0.41
N GLN A 50 4.38 -7.67 -1.02
CA GLN A 50 4.10 -8.94 -0.37
C GLN A 50 5.42 -9.66 -0.10
N ARG A 51 5.53 -10.19 1.10
CA ARG A 51 6.66 -10.99 1.54
C ARG A 51 6.17 -12.20 2.30
N THR A 52 7.00 -13.23 2.30
CA THR A 52 6.80 -14.44 3.08
C THR A 52 7.90 -14.52 4.13
N SER A 53 7.51 -14.71 5.39
CA SER A 53 8.46 -14.90 6.48
C SER A 53 9.16 -16.25 6.36
N LYS A 54 10.25 -16.46 7.13
CA LYS A 54 10.94 -17.75 7.18
C LYS A 54 10.04 -18.91 7.60
N ASN A 55 8.97 -18.61 8.35
CA ASN A 55 8.03 -19.59 8.87
C ASN A 55 6.82 -19.79 7.94
N GLY A 56 6.82 -19.20 6.74
CA GLY A 56 5.74 -19.34 5.76
C GLY A 56 4.59 -18.34 5.91
N ASN A 57 4.56 -17.52 6.97
CA ASN A 57 3.51 -16.52 7.16
C ASN A 57 3.67 -15.34 6.17
N SER A 58 2.57 -14.95 5.51
CA SER A 58 2.51 -13.79 4.63
C SER A 58 2.42 -12.49 5.42
N PHE A 59 3.17 -11.48 4.98
CA PHE A 59 3.10 -10.10 5.48
C PHE A 59 3.41 -9.13 4.35
N TYR A 60 3.18 -7.85 4.58
CA TYR A 60 3.54 -6.80 3.62
C TYR A 60 4.59 -5.87 4.22
N SER A 61 5.50 -5.40 3.38
CA SER A 61 6.34 -4.24 3.68
C SER A 61 5.69 -3.03 3.05
N LEU A 62 5.26 -2.06 3.85
CA LEU A 62 4.71 -0.78 3.42
C LEU A 62 5.80 0.29 3.50
N ASN A 63 6.06 1.00 2.41
CA ASN A 63 6.93 2.18 2.39
C ASN A 63 6.11 3.42 2.06
N ILE A 64 6.18 4.47 2.90
CA ILE A 64 5.55 5.78 2.68
C ILE A 64 6.62 6.84 2.97
N GLY A 65 7.10 7.55 1.94
CA GLY A 65 8.22 8.47 2.06
C GLY A 65 9.46 7.80 2.70
N LYS A 66 9.89 8.29 3.86
CA LYS A 66 11.02 7.74 4.63
C LYS A 66 10.62 6.66 5.66
N LEU A 67 9.32 6.41 5.83
CA LEU A 67 8.80 5.44 6.77
C LEU A 67 8.67 4.06 6.12
N ARG A 68 9.12 3.02 6.83
CA ARG A 68 8.93 1.61 6.45
C ARG A 68 8.25 0.86 7.59
N LEU A 69 7.11 0.24 7.30
CA LEU A 69 6.30 -0.52 8.25
C LEU A 69 6.13 -1.97 7.79
N LEU A 70 6.02 -2.88 8.76
CA LEU A 70 5.57 -4.25 8.53
C LEU A 70 4.07 -4.32 8.82
N VAL A 71 3.30 -4.79 7.84
CA VAL A 71 1.85 -4.91 7.92
C VAL A 71 1.49 -6.39 7.93
N PHE A 72 0.76 -6.80 8.96
CA PHE A 72 0.29 -8.16 9.13
C PHE A 72 -1.23 -8.21 8.91
N PRO A 73 -1.77 -9.29 8.33
CA PRO A 73 -3.21 -9.46 8.20
C PRO A 73 -3.90 -9.34 9.57
N ASN A 74 -4.98 -8.56 9.66
CA ASN A 74 -5.78 -8.52 10.86
C ASN A 74 -6.58 -9.83 10.98
N THR A 75 -6.23 -10.67 11.94
CA THR A 75 -6.87 -11.98 12.17
C THR A 75 -8.08 -11.91 13.09
N ASN A 76 -8.34 -10.76 13.71
CA ASN A 76 -9.50 -10.57 14.58
C ASN A 76 -10.66 -10.03 13.72
N LYS A 77 -11.65 -10.88 13.47
CA LYS A 77 -12.96 -10.51 12.90
C LYS A 77 -13.96 -10.20 14.01
#